data_AF-A0AB36RGM5-F1
#
_entry.id   AF-A0AB36RGM5-F1
#
_cell.length_a   1.000
_cell.length_b   1.000
_cell.length_c   1.000
_cell.angle_alpha   90.00
_cell.angle_beta   90.00
_cell.angle_gamma   90.00
#
_symmetry.space_group_name_H-M   'P 1'
#
loop_
_entity.id
_entity.type
_entity.pdbx_description
1 polymer ?
#
loop_
_entity_poly.entity_id
_entity_poly.type
_entity_poly.pdbx_seq_one_letter_code
_entity_poly.pdbx_strand_id
1 'polypeptide(L)'
;MMSKFKEALDRGKEARREQEGKVGNEKAEEGVVDFGAQARAWLNDVVVASLQAAQADVTGEVTVDIDTAPGRQAKASTPSIRFQVYRKRGMEKEVVRRTFTVDVHLSGEVSVSSPGIVAREVGNIGDRSDERFSSLLAELIEEAAKGT
;
A
#
# COMPACT_ATOMS: atom_id res chain seq x y z
N MET A 1 -44.01 3.13 48.25
CA MET A 1 -42.70 3.79 47.98
C MET A 1 -42.08 3.18 46.72
N MET A 2 -42.31 3.77 45.55
CA MET A 2 -41.68 3.37 44.28
C MET A 2 -41.31 4.62 43.46
N SER A 3 -40.33 5.41 43.93
CA SER A 3 -39.93 6.66 43.24
C SER A 3 -38.49 6.70 42.75
N LYS A 4 -37.56 5.88 43.27
CA LYS A 4 -36.14 6.00 42.89
C LYS A 4 -35.74 5.17 41.66
N PHE A 5 -36.50 4.13 41.34
CA PHE A 5 -36.19 3.27 40.18
C PHE A 5 -36.72 3.84 38.86
N LYS A 6 -37.82 4.58 38.89
CA LYS A 6 -38.43 5.15 37.68
C LYS A 6 -37.63 6.35 37.16
N GLU A 7 -37.10 7.17 38.06
CA GLU A 7 -36.23 8.30 37.72
C GLU A 7 -34.87 7.86 37.12
N ALA A 8 -34.31 6.74 37.59
CA ALA A 8 -33.08 6.19 37.03
C ALA A 8 -33.27 5.63 35.61
N LEU A 9 -34.47 5.12 35.31
CA LEU A 9 -34.77 4.50 34.01
C LEU A 9 -35.12 5.54 32.93
N ASP A 10 -35.74 6.66 33.31
CA ASP A 10 -35.95 7.81 32.41
C ASP A 10 -34.63 8.53 32.10
N ARG A 11 -33.74 8.71 33.08
CA ARG A 11 -32.38 9.26 32.87
C ARG A 11 -31.54 8.41 31.90
N GLY A 12 -31.70 7.09 31.95
CA GLY A 12 -31.04 6.17 31.02
C GLY A 12 -31.55 6.24 29.58
N LYS A 13 -32.80 6.69 29.36
CA LYS A 13 -33.40 6.80 28.02
C LYS A 13 -33.06 8.12 27.32
N GLU A 14 -32.86 9.21 28.06
CA GLU A 14 -32.39 10.48 27.48
C GLU A 14 -30.94 10.39 26.98
N ALA A 15 -30.07 9.66 27.69
CA ALA A 15 -28.67 9.48 27.29
C ALA A 15 -28.48 8.69 25.98
N ARG A 16 -29.49 7.94 25.53
CA ARG A 16 -29.44 7.20 24.27
C ARG A 16 -29.91 8.03 23.07
N ARG A 17 -30.74 9.04 23.28
CA ARG A 17 -31.20 9.94 22.20
C ARG A 17 -30.13 10.92 21.75
N GLU A 18 -29.13 11.23 22.59
CA GLU A 18 -27.96 12.02 22.15
C GLU A 18 -26.95 11.20 21.32
N GLN A 19 -26.97 9.86 21.39
CA GLN A 19 -26.08 9.02 20.59
C GLN A 19 -26.61 8.71 19.18
N GLU A 20 -27.92 8.79 18.96
CA GLU A 20 -28.54 8.55 17.64
C GLU A 20 -28.63 9.83 16.77
N GLY A 21 -28.21 10.98 17.29
CA GLY A 21 -28.15 12.27 16.57
C GLY A 21 -26.81 12.59 15.88
N LYS A 22 -25.80 11.71 15.96
CA LYS A 22 -24.50 11.90 15.30
C LYS A 22 -24.27 10.85 14.20
N VAL A 23 -25.18 10.80 13.24
CA VAL A 23 -24.78 10.50 11.86
C VAL A 23 -24.43 11.83 11.22
N GLY A 24 -23.14 12.10 11.04
CA GLY A 24 -22.68 13.27 10.30
C GLY A 24 -21.35 13.82 10.80
N ASN A 25 -20.31 13.50 10.02
CA ASN A 25 -19.10 14.28 9.80
C ASN A 25 -18.12 14.57 10.96
N GLU A 26 -16.87 14.19 10.64
CA GLU A 26 -15.69 15.04 10.81
C GLU A 26 -15.30 15.40 12.25
N LYS A 27 -14.71 14.42 12.95
CA LYS A 27 -13.47 14.68 13.67
C LYS A 27 -12.36 14.16 12.74
N ALA A 28 -11.75 14.92 11.84
CA ALA A 28 -10.99 16.15 12.11
C ALA A 28 -10.17 16.03 13.39
N GLU A 29 -9.42 14.93 13.52
CA GLU A 29 -8.19 14.93 14.31
C GLU A 29 -7.11 15.66 13.50
N GLU A 30 -7.17 16.98 13.60
CA GLU A 30 -6.16 17.93 13.19
C GLU A 30 -4.87 17.65 13.99
N GLY A 31 -3.93 16.90 13.40
CA GLY A 31 -2.56 16.77 13.91
C GLY A 31 -1.97 15.37 14.01
N VAL A 32 -2.76 14.30 13.84
CA VAL A 32 -2.19 12.94 13.68
C VAL A 32 -2.07 12.69 12.19
N VAL A 33 -0.84 12.73 11.66
CA VAL A 33 -0.58 12.29 10.29
C VAL A 33 -1.11 10.87 10.20
N ASP A 34 -2.16 10.64 9.42
CA ASP A 34 -2.70 9.29 9.20
C ASP A 34 -1.57 8.48 8.59
N PHE A 35 -1.01 7.55 9.37
CA PHE A 35 0.10 6.70 8.94
C PHE A 35 -0.24 6.00 7.62
N GLY A 36 -1.50 5.56 7.46
CA GLY A 36 -1.97 4.94 6.23
C GLY A 36 -1.93 5.91 5.05
N ALA A 37 -2.32 7.17 5.26
CA ALA A 37 -2.22 8.21 4.24
C ALA A 37 -0.77 8.55 3.90
N GLN A 38 0.11 8.67 4.90
CA GLN A 38 1.54 8.93 4.69
C GLN A 38 2.23 7.78 3.95
N ALA A 39 1.97 6.54 4.35
CA ALA A 39 2.51 5.35 3.69
C ALA A 39 2.03 5.24 2.24
N ARG A 40 0.75 5.53 1.97
CA ARG A 40 0.21 5.58 0.60
C ARG A 40 0.83 6.69 -0.23
N ALA A 41 1.03 7.87 0.34
CA ALA A 41 1.69 8.97 -0.35
C ALA A 41 3.12 8.58 -0.71
N TRP A 42 3.89 8.03 0.24
CA TRP A 42 5.26 7.57 0.00
C TRP A 42 5.31 6.48 -1.08
N LEU A 43 4.42 5.49 -1.04
CA LEU A 43 4.32 4.45 -2.05
C LEU A 43 4.05 5.04 -3.45
N ASN A 44 3.20 6.07 -3.56
CA ASN A 44 2.96 6.71 -4.85
C ASN A 44 4.13 7.61 -5.29
N ASP A 45 4.69 8.41 -4.39
CA ASP A 45 5.71 9.40 -4.73
C ASP A 45 7.07 8.76 -5.01
N VAL A 46 7.42 7.71 -4.26
CA VAL A 46 8.73 7.05 -4.34
C VAL A 46 8.62 5.82 -5.24
N VAL A 47 7.80 4.84 -4.85
CA VAL A 47 7.78 3.53 -5.52
C VAL A 47 7.23 3.63 -6.95
N VAL A 48 6.13 4.34 -7.17
CA VAL A 48 5.59 4.49 -8.54
C VAL A 48 6.54 5.31 -9.41
N ALA A 49 7.15 6.38 -8.88
CA ALA A 49 8.11 7.18 -9.64
C ALA A 49 9.35 6.36 -10.04
N SER A 50 9.94 5.58 -9.13
CA SER A 50 11.07 4.71 -9.45
C SER A 50 10.69 3.59 -10.43
N LEU A 51 9.49 3.02 -10.30
CA LEU A 51 8.97 2.03 -11.27
C LEU A 51 8.78 2.63 -12.66
N GLN A 52 8.27 3.86 -12.75
CA GLN A 52 8.09 4.57 -14.01
C GLN A 52 9.43 4.95 -14.65
N ALA A 53 10.39 5.43 -13.85
CA ALA A 53 11.74 5.72 -14.31
C ALA A 53 12.41 4.47 -14.86
N ALA A 54 12.37 3.36 -14.11
CA ALA A 54 12.91 2.09 -14.57
C ALA A 54 12.21 1.60 -15.85
N GLN A 55 10.88 1.73 -15.95
CA GLN A 55 10.14 1.35 -17.16
C GLN A 55 10.60 2.13 -18.40
N ALA A 56 10.99 3.40 -18.24
CA ALA A 56 11.52 4.22 -19.33
C ALA A 56 12.95 3.78 -19.76
N ASP A 57 13.75 3.27 -18.82
CA ASP A 57 15.12 2.84 -19.06
C ASP A 57 15.22 1.40 -19.63
N VAL A 58 14.19 0.58 -19.44
CA VAL A 58 14.17 -0.80 -19.92
C VAL A 58 13.95 -0.87 -21.44
N THR A 59 14.76 -1.67 -22.15
CA THR A 59 14.56 -1.94 -23.58
C THR A 59 13.24 -2.71 -23.81
N GLY A 60 12.61 -2.56 -24.98
CA GLY A 60 11.28 -3.15 -25.27
C GLY A 60 11.14 -4.67 -25.12
N GLU A 61 12.21 -5.38 -24.76
CA GLU A 61 12.21 -6.80 -24.40
C GLU A 61 11.69 -7.09 -22.98
N VAL A 62 11.81 -6.16 -22.02
CA VAL A 62 11.30 -6.33 -20.65
C VAL A 62 10.29 -5.23 -20.36
N THR A 63 9.21 -5.57 -19.65
CA THR A 63 8.14 -4.65 -19.29
C THR A 63 7.90 -4.71 -17.79
N VAL A 64 7.77 -3.53 -17.19
CA VAL A 64 7.29 -3.34 -15.82
C VAL A 64 5.84 -2.86 -15.91
N ASP A 65 4.93 -3.53 -15.20
CA ASP A 65 3.51 -3.15 -15.10
C ASP A 65 3.14 -2.90 -13.65
N ILE A 66 2.51 -1.76 -13.37
CA ILE A 66 2.18 -1.31 -12.01
C ILE A 66 0.69 -1.51 -11.78
N ASP A 67 0.33 -2.35 -10.82
CA ASP A 67 -1.05 -2.59 -10.43
C ASP A 67 -1.47 -1.59 -9.35
N THR A 68 -1.87 -0.41 -9.81
CA THR A 68 -2.35 0.69 -8.96
C THR A 68 -3.86 0.62 -8.69
N ALA A 69 -4.52 -0.53 -8.89
CA ALA A 69 -5.98 -0.64 -8.78
C ALA A 69 -6.53 -0.06 -7.46
N PRO A 70 -7.23 1.09 -7.49
CA PRO A 70 -7.59 1.85 -6.28
C PRO A 70 -8.45 1.04 -5.29
N GLY A 71 -9.26 0.12 -5.81
CA GLY A 71 -10.17 -0.71 -5.02
C GLY A 71 -9.50 -1.82 -4.19
N ARG A 72 -8.26 -2.22 -4.50
CA ARG A 72 -7.51 -3.20 -3.69
C ARG A 72 -6.71 -2.54 -2.57
N GLN A 73 -6.13 -1.38 -2.83
CA GLN A 73 -5.36 -0.62 -1.83
C GLN A 73 -6.26 -0.09 -0.70
N ALA A 74 -7.51 0.24 -1.01
CA ALA A 74 -8.50 0.71 -0.04
C ALA A 74 -8.98 -0.38 0.96
N LYS A 75 -8.89 -1.68 0.59
CA LYS A 75 -9.34 -2.82 1.42
C LYS A 75 -8.22 -3.56 2.14
N ALA A 76 -6.95 -3.30 1.79
CA ALA A 76 -5.82 -3.93 2.46
C ALA A 76 -5.58 -3.26 3.82
N SER A 77 -5.48 -4.04 4.89
CA SER A 77 -5.13 -3.56 6.23
C SER A 77 -3.73 -2.94 6.29
N THR A 78 -2.88 -3.26 5.31
CA THR A 78 -1.50 -2.77 5.18
C THR A 78 -1.37 -1.99 3.86
N PRO A 79 -0.82 -0.76 3.86
CA PRO A 79 -0.54 -0.02 2.64
C PRO A 79 0.45 -0.79 1.75
N SER A 80 0.07 -1.09 0.51
CA SER A 80 0.94 -1.79 -0.43
C SER A 80 0.69 -1.46 -1.89
N ILE A 81 1.71 -1.64 -2.72
CA ILE A 81 1.66 -1.54 -4.19
C ILE A 81 2.14 -2.85 -4.77
N ARG A 82 1.42 -3.34 -5.79
CA ARG A 82 1.88 -4.49 -6.58
C ARG A 82 2.41 -4.01 -7.91
N PHE A 83 3.49 -4.63 -8.36
CA PHE A 83 3.99 -4.46 -9.72
C PHE A 83 4.45 -5.81 -10.26
N GLN A 84 4.69 -5.86 -11.57
CA GLN A 84 5.09 -7.05 -12.25
C GLN A 84 6.21 -6.75 -13.21
N VAL A 85 7.16 -7.67 -13.30
CA VAL A 85 8.23 -7.61 -14.28
C VAL A 85 8.09 -8.84 -15.16
N TYR A 86 8.08 -8.63 -16.47
CA TYR A 86 7.98 -9.72 -17.43
C TYR A 86 8.73 -9.42 -18.72
N ARG A 87 9.28 -10.47 -19.32
CA ARG A 87 9.90 -10.39 -20.64
C ARG A 87 8.85 -10.54 -21.74
N LYS A 88 8.85 -9.62 -22.71
CA LYS A 88 8.09 -9.71 -23.97
C LYS A 88 8.98 -10.33 -25.04
N ARG A 89 8.73 -11.59 -25.38
CA ARG A 89 9.38 -12.26 -26.52
C ARG A 89 8.36 -12.46 -27.65
N GLY A 90 8.32 -11.53 -28.61
CA GLY A 90 7.45 -11.64 -29.80
C GLY A 90 5.94 -11.75 -29.51
N MET A 91 5.19 -12.39 -30.42
CA MET A 91 3.71 -12.45 -30.39
C MET A 91 3.10 -13.53 -29.48
N GLU A 92 3.82 -14.56 -29.02
CA GLU A 92 3.25 -15.51 -28.03
C GLU A 92 4.30 -16.20 -27.14
N LYS A 93 3.92 -16.26 -25.84
CA LYS A 93 4.18 -17.31 -24.84
C LYS A 93 5.63 -17.71 -24.55
N GLU A 94 6.35 -16.79 -23.95
CA GLU A 94 7.15 -17.13 -22.77
C GLU A 94 7.25 -15.90 -21.86
N VAL A 95 6.13 -15.60 -21.19
CA VAL A 95 6.05 -14.49 -20.24
C VAL A 95 6.42 -15.05 -18.88
N VAL A 96 7.73 -15.14 -18.57
CA VAL A 96 8.17 -15.31 -17.19
C VAL A 96 7.72 -14.05 -16.46
N ARG A 97 6.53 -14.12 -15.86
CA ARG A 97 5.87 -13.02 -15.17
C ARG A 97 6.14 -13.19 -13.69
N ARG A 98 6.94 -12.28 -13.15
CA ARG A 98 7.12 -12.21 -11.69
C ARG A 98 6.29 -11.07 -11.15
N THR A 99 5.59 -11.36 -10.06
CA THR A 99 4.72 -10.41 -9.38
C THR A 99 5.36 -10.06 -8.05
N PHE A 100 5.56 -8.77 -7.83
CA PHE A 100 6.16 -8.23 -6.63
C PHE A 100 5.15 -7.38 -5.88
N THR A 101 5.20 -7.43 -4.55
CA THR A 101 4.40 -6.59 -3.67
C THR A 101 5.35 -5.77 -2.82
N VAL A 102 5.16 -4.46 -2.82
CA VAL A 102 5.85 -3.52 -1.93
C VAL A 102 4.90 -3.23 -0.78
N ASP A 103 5.28 -3.65 0.42
CA ASP A 103 4.47 -3.53 1.63
C ASP A 103 5.12 -2.54 2.60
N VAL A 104 4.30 -1.68 3.20
CA VAL A 104 4.71 -0.76 4.27
C VAL A 104 4.20 -1.28 5.61
N HIS A 105 5.13 -1.67 6.48
CA HIS A 105 4.82 -2.14 7.83
C HIS A 105 4.49 -0.97 8.75
N LEU A 106 3.75 -1.22 9.83
CA LEU A 106 3.37 -0.17 10.81
C LEU A 106 4.57 0.53 11.47
N SER A 107 5.76 -0.07 11.43
CA SER A 107 7.04 0.53 11.85
C SER A 107 7.55 1.59 10.86
N GLY A 108 6.91 1.75 9.72
CA GLY A 108 7.39 2.53 8.58
C GLY A 108 8.38 1.78 7.69
N GLU A 109 8.78 0.56 8.04
CA GLU A 109 9.65 -0.28 7.22
C GLU A 109 8.98 -0.64 5.89
N VAL A 110 9.74 -0.57 4.81
CA VAL A 110 9.29 -0.90 3.46
C VAL A 110 10.00 -2.16 3.01
N SER A 111 9.24 -3.14 2.54
CA SER A 111 9.76 -4.41 2.06
C SER A 111 9.17 -4.78 0.70
N VAL A 112 9.93 -5.51 -0.10
CA VAL A 112 9.49 -6.06 -1.39
C VAL A 112 9.45 -7.58 -1.27
N SER A 113 8.29 -8.15 -1.56
CA SER A 113 8.04 -9.59 -1.53
C SER A 113 7.56 -10.10 -2.88
N SER A 114 7.78 -11.39 -3.16
CA SER A 114 7.23 -12.09 -4.33
C SER A 114 6.82 -13.50 -3.92
N PRO A 115 5.81 -14.11 -4.55
CA PRO A 115 5.49 -15.52 -4.32
C PRO A 115 6.74 -16.41 -4.48
N GLY A 116 7.07 -17.19 -3.44
CA GLY A 116 8.23 -18.09 -3.43
C GLY A 116 9.58 -17.44 -3.15
N ILE A 117 9.63 -16.13 -2.87
CA ILE A 117 10.86 -15.39 -2.54
C ILE A 117 10.72 -14.75 -1.15
N VAL A 118 11.81 -14.74 -0.38
CA VAL A 118 11.87 -14.07 0.93
C VAL A 118 11.76 -12.56 0.73
N ALA A 119 10.95 -11.90 1.57
CA ALA A 119 10.81 -10.45 1.52
C ALA A 119 12.15 -9.75 1.79
N ARG A 120 12.48 -8.74 0.99
CA ARG A 120 13.70 -7.93 1.10
C ARG A 120 13.33 -6.54 1.61
N GLU A 121 13.98 -6.08 2.67
CA GLU A 121 13.85 -4.70 3.16
C GLU A 121 14.48 -3.74 2.14
N VAL A 122 13.76 -2.68 1.79
CA VAL A 122 14.18 -1.68 0.79
C VAL A 122 14.19 -0.26 1.31
N GLY A 123 13.83 -0.04 2.59
CA GLY A 123 13.91 1.29 3.18
C GLY A 123 12.86 1.51 4.27
N ASN A 124 12.60 2.77 4.56
CA ASN A 124 11.61 3.21 5.53
C ASN A 124 10.86 4.42 4.97
N ILE A 125 9.58 4.60 5.28
CA ILE A 125 8.79 5.76 4.84
C ILE A 125 9.33 7.11 5.34
N GLY A 126 10.14 7.09 6.39
CA GLY A 126 10.88 8.26 6.88
C GLY A 126 12.09 8.61 6.01
N ASP A 127 12.57 7.67 5.22
CA ASP A 127 13.61 7.87 4.21
C ASP A 127 12.96 8.07 2.84
N ARG A 128 13.21 9.23 2.23
CA ARG A 128 12.72 9.52 0.87
C ARG A 128 13.68 9.08 -0.22
N SER A 129 14.84 8.54 0.15
CA SER A 129 15.76 7.96 -0.81
C SER A 129 15.15 6.71 -1.42
N ASP A 130 15.11 6.66 -2.75
CA ASP A 130 14.70 5.48 -3.50
C ASP A 130 15.90 4.58 -3.86
N GLU A 131 17.13 4.92 -3.47
CA GLU A 131 18.35 4.25 -3.93
C GLU A 131 18.33 2.73 -3.75
N ARG A 132 17.92 2.23 -2.59
CA ARG A 132 17.84 0.79 -2.30
C ARG A 132 16.74 0.11 -3.11
N PHE A 133 15.58 0.76 -3.25
CA PHE A 133 14.48 0.25 -4.05
C PHE A 133 14.83 0.22 -5.53
N SER A 134 15.41 1.29 -6.06
CA SER A 134 15.88 1.41 -7.44
C SER A 134 17.00 0.41 -7.77
N SER A 135 17.93 0.18 -6.84
CA SER A 135 18.96 -0.86 -6.99
C SER A 135 18.36 -2.27 -7.05
N LEU A 136 17.41 -2.57 -6.15
CA LEU A 136 16.68 -3.85 -6.19
C LEU A 136 15.91 -4.00 -7.50
N LEU A 137 15.22 -2.94 -7.94
CA LEU A 137 14.42 -2.97 -9.15
C LEU A 137 15.28 -3.25 -10.39
N ALA A 138 16.46 -2.65 -10.49
CA ALA A 138 17.43 -2.94 -11.53
C ALA A 138 17.86 -4.43 -11.52
N GLU A 139 18.14 -4.99 -10.35
CA GLU A 139 18.46 -6.42 -10.18
C GLU A 139 17.32 -7.32 -10.68
N LEU A 140 16.07 -6.99 -10.32
CA LEU A 140 14.88 -7.75 -10.73
C LEU A 140 14.62 -7.67 -12.24
N ILE A 141 14.86 -6.51 -12.85
CA ILE A 141 14.74 -6.29 -14.30
C ILE A 141 15.83 -7.11 -15.03
N GLU A 142 17.06 -7.06 -14.56
CA GLU A 142 18.17 -7.83 -15.14
C GLU A 142 17.91 -9.33 -15.05
N GLU A 143 17.41 -9.81 -13.91
CA GLU A 143 17.03 -11.22 -13.74
C GLU A 143 15.92 -11.62 -14.72
N ALA A 144 14.90 -10.77 -14.89
CA ALA A 144 13.84 -11.00 -15.87
C ALA A 144 14.35 -10.99 -17.33
N ALA A 145 15.36 -10.17 -17.64
CA ALA A 145 16.00 -10.15 -18.95
C ALA A 145 16.78 -11.44 -19.25
N LYS A 146 17.47 -11.99 -18.23
CA LYS A 146 18.25 -13.23 -18.35
C LYS A 146 17.39 -14.47 -18.58
N GLY A 147 16.12 -14.45 -18.16
CA GLY A 147 15.15 -15.52 -18.46
C GLY A 147 15.55 -16.88 -17.90
N THR A 148 15.91 -16.92 -16.61
CA THR A 148 16.24 -18.16 -15.89
C THR A 148 15.18 -19.25 -16.00
#